data_AF-A0A0N0TRV6-F1
#
_entry.id   AF-A0A0N0TRV6-F1
#
_cell.length_a   1.000
_cell.length_b   1.000
_cell.length_c   1.000
_cell.angle_alpha   90.00
_cell.angle_beta   90.00
_cell.angle_gamma   90.00
#
_symmetry.space_group_name_H-M   'P 1'
#
loop_
_entity.id
_entity.type
_entity.pdbx_description
1 polymer ?
#
loop_
_entity_poly.entity_id
_entity_poly.type
_entity_poly.pdbx_seq_one_letter_code
_entity_poly.pdbx_strand_id
1 'polypeptide(L)'
;MREAKRRGVEFDDLPDEVVAARLSGRVDVTRWGLVPDVEVVVRGPVDAELDAACAAAAEGGWEPGARLLSATRGDWERREQVVRALADRAVKNGAFLQEWHDADPSNGDLAVLHAQSLLHLAWEARGAARAAQTGPAQFAAFHRLLTKAQVAAHRAAEALPEDPTPWTTLATLARGLSYDHDRFGRVWDELCAREPHHRHGHVQALQYWCRKWRGSHELMCDFATRAANASPALAALPILAALEGVEDDPKVWRSPMVRDALDVLLPRLAGEGAATKAQRSDRGLAIAALMMAERHDEAVDQFRVLGPHADGEPWQNYFPNPRLGFLQTRIEACKGARKPS
;
A
#
# COMPACT_ATOMS: atom_id res chain seq x y z
N MET A 1 -26.57 -1.09 17.30
CA MET A 1 -27.44 -0.92 18.50
C MET A 1 -28.63 -1.88 18.54
N ARG A 2 -29.83 -1.62 17.98
CA ARG A 2 -31.00 -2.54 18.17
C ARG A 2 -30.88 -3.94 17.53
N GLU A 3 -30.18 -4.08 16.40
CA GLU A 3 -29.99 -5.38 15.71
C GLU A 3 -28.76 -6.14 16.24
N ALA A 4 -27.69 -5.43 16.55
CA ALA A 4 -26.54 -5.94 17.31
C ALA A 4 -27.00 -6.55 18.65
N LYS A 5 -27.90 -5.85 19.36
CA LYS A 5 -28.57 -6.34 20.58
C LYS A 5 -29.55 -7.50 20.32
N ARG A 6 -30.07 -7.66 19.10
CA ARG A 6 -30.98 -8.75 18.69
C ARG A 6 -30.20 -10.01 18.29
N ARG A 7 -28.97 -9.85 17.79
CA ARG A 7 -28.06 -10.92 17.37
C ARG A 7 -26.95 -11.23 18.38
N GLY A 8 -26.83 -10.44 19.44
CA GLY A 8 -25.82 -10.63 20.49
C GLY A 8 -24.39 -10.32 20.07
N VAL A 9 -24.19 -9.45 19.07
CA VAL A 9 -22.87 -9.10 18.52
C VAL A 9 -22.60 -7.59 18.65
N GLU A 10 -21.33 -7.20 18.70
CA GLU A 10 -20.92 -5.79 18.66
C GLU A 10 -21.19 -5.19 17.27
N PHE A 11 -21.25 -3.85 17.17
CA PHE A 11 -21.55 -3.19 15.89
C PHE A 11 -20.52 -3.47 14.81
N ASP A 12 -19.26 -3.66 15.22
CA ASP A 12 -18.12 -3.94 14.34
C ASP A 12 -18.11 -5.39 13.83
N ASP A 13 -18.93 -6.27 14.40
CA ASP A 13 -19.08 -7.67 14.02
C ASP A 13 -20.34 -7.93 13.15
N LEU A 14 -21.05 -6.87 12.74
CA LEU A 14 -22.20 -7.01 11.85
C LEU A 14 -21.73 -7.34 10.42
N PRO A 15 -22.42 -8.23 9.69
CA PRO A 15 -22.11 -8.51 8.30
C PRO A 15 -22.11 -7.23 7.45
N ASP A 16 -21.14 -7.09 6.55
CA ASP A 16 -20.93 -5.92 5.70
C ASP A 16 -22.19 -5.45 4.96
N GLU A 17 -23.03 -6.38 4.54
CA GLU A 17 -24.31 -6.11 3.87
C GLU A 17 -25.31 -5.38 4.79
N VAL A 18 -25.30 -5.70 6.09
CA VAL A 18 -26.16 -5.06 7.10
C VAL A 18 -25.66 -3.66 7.43
N VAL A 19 -24.35 -3.45 7.46
CA VAL A 19 -23.75 -2.14 7.72
C VAL A 19 -23.90 -1.23 6.50
N ALA A 20 -23.63 -1.74 5.30
CA ALA A 20 -23.84 -1.03 4.04
C ALA A 20 -25.33 -0.64 3.89
N ALA A 21 -26.28 -1.56 4.06
CA ALA A 21 -27.71 -1.26 3.98
C ALA A 21 -28.17 -0.19 4.98
N ARG A 22 -27.49 -0.05 6.12
CA ARG A 22 -27.78 0.97 7.15
C ARG A 22 -27.18 2.34 6.83
N LEU A 23 -26.07 2.36 6.09
CA LEU A 23 -25.41 3.58 5.62
C LEU A 23 -26.11 4.13 4.35
N SER A 24 -26.44 3.25 3.41
CA SER A 24 -27.12 3.56 2.13
C SER A 24 -28.51 4.17 2.31
N GLY A 25 -29.14 4.03 3.48
CA GLY A 25 -30.47 4.59 3.76
C GLY A 25 -30.49 6.06 4.21
N ARG A 26 -29.34 6.74 4.33
CA ARG A 26 -29.28 8.11 4.90
C ARG A 26 -28.98 9.22 3.89
N VAL A 27 -28.22 8.94 2.84
CA VAL A 27 -27.82 9.91 1.82
C VAL A 27 -27.76 9.19 0.48
N ASP A 28 -28.55 9.66 -0.48
CA ASP A 28 -28.44 9.19 -1.86
C ASP A 28 -27.27 9.89 -2.54
N VAL A 29 -26.10 9.22 -2.51
CA VAL A 29 -24.85 9.73 -3.08
C VAL A 29 -24.92 9.93 -4.60
N THR A 30 -25.86 9.27 -5.29
CA THR A 30 -26.03 9.40 -6.75
C THR A 30 -26.48 10.80 -7.15
N ARG A 31 -27.12 11.54 -6.23
CA ARG A 31 -27.46 12.96 -6.43
C ARG A 31 -26.22 13.85 -6.66
N TRP A 32 -25.06 13.44 -6.16
CA TRP A 32 -23.78 14.11 -6.37
C TRP A 32 -22.99 13.55 -7.58
N GLY A 33 -23.61 12.68 -8.39
CA GLY A 33 -22.97 12.04 -9.54
C GLY A 33 -22.00 10.92 -9.16
N LEU A 34 -22.08 10.39 -7.93
CA LEU A 34 -21.29 9.24 -7.49
C LEU A 34 -21.93 7.93 -7.92
N VAL A 35 -21.11 6.90 -8.15
CA VAL A 35 -21.61 5.55 -8.48
C VAL A 35 -22.39 4.93 -7.31
N PRO A 36 -23.44 4.14 -7.58
CA PRO A 36 -24.19 3.42 -6.55
C PRO A 36 -23.30 2.58 -5.62
N ASP A 37 -23.71 2.45 -4.36
CA ASP A 37 -22.94 1.71 -3.34
C ASP A 37 -22.73 0.22 -3.71
N VAL A 38 -23.68 -0.37 -4.44
CA VAL A 38 -23.61 -1.76 -4.92
C VAL A 38 -22.49 -1.99 -5.93
N GLU A 39 -22.06 -0.95 -6.65
CA GLU A 39 -21.01 -1.04 -7.67
C GLU A 39 -19.59 -0.95 -7.09
N VAL A 40 -19.44 -0.63 -5.80
CA VAL A 40 -18.12 -0.45 -5.16
C VAL A 40 -17.35 -1.75 -5.05
N VAL A 41 -16.14 -1.74 -5.59
CA VAL A 41 -15.21 -2.89 -5.64
C VAL A 41 -13.95 -2.62 -4.82
N VAL A 42 -13.44 -3.65 -4.15
CA VAL A 42 -12.18 -3.60 -3.38
C VAL A 42 -10.98 -4.18 -4.14
N ARG A 43 -11.23 -4.73 -5.33
CA ARG A 43 -10.20 -5.16 -6.27
C ARG A 43 -10.18 -4.17 -7.43
N GLY A 44 -8.99 -3.79 -7.85
CA GLY A 44 -8.80 -2.95 -9.03
C GLY A 44 -9.26 -3.63 -10.32
N PRO A 45 -9.16 -2.94 -11.46
CA PRO A 45 -9.40 -3.51 -12.79
C PRO A 45 -8.60 -4.79 -13.00
N VAL A 46 -9.14 -5.70 -13.83
CA VAL A 46 -8.52 -6.98 -14.17
C VAL A 46 -7.16 -6.74 -14.83
N ASP A 47 -6.18 -7.50 -14.37
CA ASP A 47 -4.84 -7.53 -14.91
C ASP A 47 -4.57 -8.94 -15.38
N ALA A 48 -4.92 -9.23 -16.64
CA ALA A 48 -5.02 -10.59 -17.13
C ALA A 48 -3.69 -11.37 -17.02
N GLU A 49 -2.56 -10.70 -17.25
CA GLU A 49 -1.23 -11.34 -17.17
C GLU A 49 -0.86 -11.64 -15.71
N LEU A 50 -1.05 -10.67 -14.81
CA LEU A 50 -0.75 -10.88 -13.40
C LEU A 50 -1.69 -11.91 -12.75
N ASP A 51 -2.98 -11.84 -13.10
CA ASP A 51 -3.99 -12.77 -12.62
C ASP A 51 -3.70 -14.20 -13.10
N ALA A 52 -3.31 -14.38 -14.37
CA ALA A 52 -2.90 -15.67 -14.90
C ALA A 52 -1.63 -16.20 -14.24
N ALA A 53 -0.63 -15.33 -14.01
CA ALA A 53 0.59 -15.70 -13.31
C ALA A 53 0.33 -16.13 -11.86
N CYS A 54 -0.55 -15.41 -11.16
CA CYS A 54 -0.93 -15.75 -9.79
C CYS A 54 -1.78 -17.02 -9.70
N ALA A 55 -2.65 -17.28 -10.68
CA ALA A 55 -3.43 -18.51 -10.77
C ALA A 55 -2.50 -19.73 -11.00
N ALA A 56 -1.57 -19.63 -11.95
CA ALA A 56 -0.58 -20.68 -12.20
C ALA A 56 0.29 -20.96 -10.95
N ALA A 57 0.77 -19.90 -10.28
CA ALA A 57 1.55 -20.04 -9.05
C ALA A 57 0.76 -20.75 -7.92
N ALA A 58 -0.55 -20.50 -7.82
CA ALA A 58 -1.41 -21.19 -6.85
C ALA A 58 -1.53 -22.69 -7.13
N GLU A 59 -1.47 -23.09 -8.39
CA GLU A 59 -1.48 -24.48 -8.87
C GLU A 59 -0.08 -25.12 -8.91
N GLY A 60 0.98 -24.37 -8.55
CA GLY A 60 2.37 -24.85 -8.52
C GLY A 60 3.18 -24.57 -9.80
N GLY A 61 2.58 -23.97 -10.83
CA GLY A 61 3.27 -23.59 -12.06
C GLY A 61 4.02 -22.26 -11.94
N TRP A 62 5.25 -22.19 -12.44
CA TRP A 62 6.13 -21.02 -12.26
C TRP A 62 6.39 -20.24 -13.54
N GLU A 63 6.25 -20.87 -14.70
CA GLU A 63 6.66 -20.32 -16.00
C GLU A 63 5.89 -19.05 -16.39
N PRO A 64 4.57 -18.92 -16.14
CA PRO A 64 3.86 -17.66 -16.39
C PRO A 64 4.40 -16.51 -15.55
N GLY A 65 4.70 -16.76 -14.27
CA GLY A 65 5.30 -15.77 -13.36
C GLY A 65 6.71 -15.38 -13.80
N ALA A 66 7.55 -16.34 -14.18
CA ALA A 66 8.89 -16.09 -14.68
C ALA A 66 8.90 -15.23 -15.95
N ARG A 67 8.02 -15.54 -16.93
CA ARG A 67 7.88 -14.73 -18.15
C ARG A 67 7.46 -13.30 -17.84
N LEU A 68 6.47 -13.12 -16.97
CA LEU A 68 5.99 -11.79 -16.60
C LEU A 68 7.06 -10.97 -15.84
N LEU A 69 7.79 -11.61 -14.92
CA LEU A 69 8.91 -10.95 -14.23
C LEU A 69 10.00 -10.51 -15.21
N SER A 70 10.37 -11.37 -16.17
CA SER A 70 11.36 -11.02 -17.18
C SER A 70 10.92 -9.84 -18.05
N ALA A 71 9.64 -9.84 -18.48
CA ALA A 71 9.06 -8.80 -19.33
C ALA A 71 8.93 -7.43 -18.65
N THR A 72 8.98 -7.37 -17.31
CA THR A 72 8.82 -6.13 -16.54
C THR A 72 10.15 -5.49 -16.12
N ARG A 73 11.29 -6.05 -16.53
CA ARG A 73 12.61 -5.41 -16.31
C ARG A 73 12.65 -4.06 -17.03
N GLY A 74 13.07 -3.01 -16.32
CA GLY A 74 13.05 -1.63 -16.81
C GLY A 74 11.73 -0.89 -16.56
N ASP A 75 10.64 -1.60 -16.29
CA ASP A 75 9.40 -1.03 -15.73
C ASP A 75 9.32 -1.41 -14.24
N TRP A 76 10.08 -0.68 -13.43
CA TRP A 76 10.34 -1.05 -12.04
C TRP A 76 9.08 -0.96 -11.15
N GLU A 77 8.16 -0.04 -11.44
CA GLU A 77 6.90 0.03 -10.70
C GLU A 77 6.03 -1.20 -10.99
N ARG A 78 5.94 -1.60 -12.26
CA ARG A 78 5.23 -2.82 -12.64
C ARG A 78 5.91 -4.07 -12.07
N ARG A 79 7.22 -4.15 -12.15
CA ARG A 79 8.01 -5.27 -11.62
C ARG A 79 7.78 -5.46 -10.12
N GLU A 80 7.85 -4.39 -9.33
CA GLU A 80 7.56 -4.42 -7.89
C GLU A 80 6.15 -4.96 -7.62
N GLN A 81 5.14 -4.52 -8.39
CA GLN A 81 3.77 -5.02 -8.28
C GLN A 81 3.69 -6.54 -8.51
N VAL A 82 4.33 -7.03 -9.57
CA VAL A 82 4.33 -8.46 -9.94
C VAL A 82 5.07 -9.28 -8.88
N VAL A 83 6.26 -8.85 -8.46
CA VAL A 83 7.08 -9.52 -7.44
C VAL A 83 6.30 -9.65 -6.12
N ARG A 84 5.68 -8.56 -5.65
CA ARG A 84 4.87 -8.58 -4.42
C ARG A 84 3.66 -9.51 -4.53
N ALA A 85 2.93 -9.46 -5.64
CA ALA A 85 1.74 -10.29 -5.84
C ALA A 85 2.07 -11.79 -5.91
N LEU A 86 3.17 -12.17 -6.57
CA LEU A 86 3.67 -13.54 -6.59
C LEU A 86 4.23 -13.97 -5.22
N ALA A 87 4.90 -13.08 -4.51
CA ALA A 87 5.37 -13.35 -3.14
C ALA A 87 4.20 -13.64 -2.18
N ASP A 88 3.06 -12.95 -2.32
CA ASP A 88 1.84 -13.27 -1.58
C ASP A 88 1.32 -14.68 -1.88
N ARG A 89 1.50 -15.18 -3.11
CA ARG A 89 1.16 -16.58 -3.45
C ARG A 89 2.13 -17.55 -2.79
N ALA A 90 3.43 -17.23 -2.81
CA ALA A 90 4.48 -18.06 -2.21
C ALA A 90 4.30 -18.25 -0.69
N VAL A 91 3.75 -17.26 0.01
CA VAL A 91 3.38 -17.40 1.43
C VAL A 91 2.35 -18.51 1.65
N LYS A 92 1.41 -18.68 0.72
CA LYS A 92 0.33 -19.67 0.83
C LYS A 92 0.74 -21.04 0.30
N ASN A 93 1.43 -21.07 -0.84
CA ASN A 93 1.95 -22.26 -1.47
C ASN A 93 3.29 -21.95 -2.14
N GLY A 94 4.38 -22.43 -1.54
CA GLY A 94 5.74 -22.24 -2.05
C GLY A 94 6.19 -23.24 -3.10
N ALA A 95 5.33 -24.19 -3.53
CA ALA A 95 5.72 -25.27 -4.45
C ALA A 95 6.30 -24.73 -5.76
N PHE A 96 5.68 -23.70 -6.34
CA PHE A 96 6.16 -23.14 -7.61
C PHE A 96 7.56 -22.51 -7.50
N LEU A 97 7.96 -21.99 -6.34
CA LEU A 97 9.32 -21.48 -6.13
C LEU A 97 10.34 -22.61 -6.10
N GLN A 98 9.97 -23.76 -5.51
CA GLN A 98 10.85 -24.93 -5.48
C GLN A 98 11.00 -25.53 -6.87
N GLU A 99 9.89 -25.72 -7.60
CA GLU A 99 9.91 -26.20 -8.98
C GLU A 99 10.73 -25.29 -9.90
N TRP A 100 10.60 -23.96 -9.75
CA TRP A 100 11.44 -23.01 -10.49
C TRP A 100 12.91 -23.13 -10.11
N HIS A 101 13.22 -23.27 -8.82
CA HIS A 101 14.60 -23.43 -8.37
C HIS A 101 15.24 -24.71 -8.91
N ASP A 102 14.50 -25.82 -8.96
CA ASP A 102 14.99 -27.09 -9.48
C ASP A 102 15.21 -27.02 -11.01
N ALA A 103 14.41 -26.21 -11.71
CA ALA A 103 14.55 -26.00 -13.16
C ALA A 103 15.68 -25.02 -13.54
N ASP A 104 15.84 -23.90 -12.83
CA ASP A 104 16.86 -22.88 -13.09
C ASP A 104 17.31 -22.18 -11.78
N PRO A 105 18.23 -22.78 -11.01
CA PRO A 105 18.66 -22.24 -9.72
C PRO A 105 19.48 -20.95 -9.83
N SER A 106 19.95 -20.61 -11.02
CA SER A 106 20.77 -19.42 -11.30
C SER A 106 19.95 -18.19 -11.70
N ASN A 107 18.63 -18.33 -11.79
CA ASN A 107 17.75 -17.28 -12.29
C ASN A 107 17.69 -16.06 -11.36
N GLY A 108 18.06 -14.89 -11.88
CA GLY A 108 18.01 -13.63 -11.13
C GLY A 108 16.59 -13.21 -10.72
N ASP A 109 15.57 -13.46 -11.56
CA ASP A 109 14.18 -13.11 -11.21
C ASP A 109 13.66 -14.00 -10.07
N LEU A 110 14.03 -15.28 -10.07
CA LEU A 110 13.76 -16.18 -8.94
C LEU A 110 14.42 -15.69 -7.65
N ALA A 111 15.67 -15.22 -7.72
CA ALA A 111 16.37 -14.70 -6.54
C ALA A 111 15.65 -13.49 -5.93
N VAL A 112 15.17 -12.56 -6.78
CA VAL A 112 14.37 -11.40 -6.36
C VAL A 112 13.06 -11.86 -5.71
N LEU A 113 12.32 -12.75 -6.38
CA LEU A 113 11.04 -13.25 -5.87
C LEU A 113 11.21 -14.03 -4.57
N HIS A 114 12.27 -14.82 -4.44
CA HIS A 114 12.58 -15.57 -3.22
C HIS A 114 12.86 -14.63 -2.04
N ALA A 115 13.65 -13.57 -2.25
CA ALA A 115 13.92 -12.57 -1.23
C ALA A 115 12.63 -11.89 -0.74
N GLN A 116 11.77 -11.45 -1.65
CA GLN A 116 10.48 -10.85 -1.30
C GLN A 116 9.54 -11.84 -0.60
N SER A 117 9.52 -13.10 -1.03
CA SER A 117 8.69 -14.15 -0.42
C SER A 117 9.10 -14.44 1.01
N LEU A 118 10.41 -14.47 1.30
CA LEU A 118 10.92 -14.58 2.67
C LEU A 118 10.55 -13.37 3.54
N LEU A 119 10.57 -12.17 2.96
CA LEU A 119 10.11 -10.95 3.63
C LEU A 119 8.62 -11.05 3.99
N HIS A 120 7.76 -11.43 3.03
CA HIS A 120 6.32 -11.58 3.28
C HIS A 120 6.05 -12.67 4.33
N LEU A 121 6.71 -13.83 4.23
CA LEU A 121 6.64 -14.89 5.24
C LEU A 121 7.04 -14.41 6.64
N ALA A 122 8.05 -13.54 6.74
CA ALA A 122 8.45 -12.97 8.02
C ALA A 122 7.31 -12.14 8.62
N TRP A 123 6.74 -11.21 7.85
CA TRP A 123 5.64 -10.36 8.32
C TRP A 123 4.37 -11.17 8.67
N GLU A 124 4.06 -12.22 7.90
CA GLU A 124 2.96 -13.16 8.22
C GLU A 124 3.22 -13.87 9.56
N ALA A 125 4.44 -14.37 9.78
CA ALA A 125 4.81 -15.05 11.02
C ALA A 125 4.77 -14.14 12.26
N ARG A 126 5.00 -12.83 12.08
CA ARG A 126 4.85 -11.83 13.14
C ARG A 126 3.38 -11.55 13.48
N GLY A 127 2.51 -11.59 12.47
CA GLY A 127 1.11 -11.17 12.56
C GLY A 127 0.94 -9.64 12.60
N ALA A 128 -0.30 -9.18 12.42
CA ALA A 128 -0.66 -7.74 12.37
C ALA A 128 -0.59 -7.02 13.72
N ALA A 129 -0.37 -7.75 14.82
CA ALA A 129 -0.35 -7.20 16.16
C ALA A 129 0.89 -6.32 16.40
N ARG A 130 0.75 -5.30 17.27
CA ARG A 130 1.89 -4.46 17.69
C ARG A 130 2.97 -5.34 18.36
N ALA A 131 4.23 -4.91 18.33
CA ALA A 131 5.34 -5.71 18.86
C ALA A 131 5.14 -6.18 20.33
N ALA A 132 4.41 -5.40 21.14
CA ALA A 132 4.06 -5.74 22.52
C ALA A 132 3.07 -6.92 22.67
N GLN A 133 2.48 -7.39 21.56
CA GLN A 133 1.48 -8.47 21.50
C GLN A 133 2.01 -9.70 20.73
N THR A 134 3.23 -9.64 20.21
CA THR A 134 3.88 -10.76 19.50
C THR A 134 4.59 -11.67 20.51
N GLY A 135 4.28 -12.97 20.51
CA GLY A 135 4.91 -13.93 21.41
C GLY A 135 6.41 -14.13 21.10
N PRO A 136 7.25 -14.55 22.06
CA PRO A 136 8.69 -14.74 21.85
C PRO A 136 9.05 -15.67 20.69
N ALA A 137 8.26 -16.74 20.48
CA ALA A 137 8.46 -17.69 19.39
C ALA A 137 8.18 -17.08 18.00
N GLN A 138 7.12 -16.27 17.89
CA GLN A 138 6.79 -15.53 16.66
C GLN A 138 7.88 -14.50 16.34
N PHE A 139 8.36 -13.78 17.36
CA PHE A 139 9.43 -12.80 17.20
C PHE A 139 10.76 -13.45 16.76
N ALA A 140 11.10 -14.62 17.30
CA ALA A 140 12.27 -15.38 16.89
C ALA A 140 12.12 -15.91 15.44
N ALA A 141 10.93 -16.37 15.04
CA ALA A 141 10.66 -16.77 13.65
C ALA A 141 10.78 -15.58 12.69
N PHE A 142 10.20 -14.43 13.04
CA PHE A 142 10.31 -13.17 12.31
C PHE A 142 11.76 -12.78 12.04
N HIS A 143 12.60 -12.73 13.09
CA HIS A 143 14.01 -12.37 12.94
C HIS A 143 14.78 -13.37 12.08
N ARG A 144 14.57 -14.68 12.28
CA ARG A 144 15.23 -15.70 11.45
C ARG A 144 14.88 -15.54 9.97
N LEU A 145 13.61 -15.30 9.66
CA LEU A 145 13.14 -15.11 8.29
C LEU A 145 13.69 -13.81 7.68
N LEU A 146 13.70 -12.71 8.43
CA LEU A 146 14.29 -11.45 7.96
C LEU A 146 15.79 -11.56 7.69
N THR A 147 16.56 -12.26 8.53
CA THR A 147 17.99 -12.49 8.27
C THR A 147 18.19 -13.32 6.99
N LYS A 148 17.35 -14.33 6.74
CA LYS A 148 17.38 -15.08 5.49
C LYS A 148 17.01 -14.20 4.29
N ALA A 149 15.95 -13.39 4.42
CA ALA A 149 15.51 -12.46 3.39
C ALA A 149 16.61 -11.44 3.06
N GLN A 150 17.36 -10.97 4.07
CA GLN A 150 18.47 -10.05 3.86
C GLN A 150 19.58 -10.68 3.00
N VAL A 151 19.99 -11.91 3.32
CA VAL A 151 21.01 -12.62 2.53
C VAL A 151 20.51 -12.87 1.10
N ALA A 152 19.26 -13.29 0.95
CA ALA A 152 18.64 -13.50 -0.36
C ALA A 152 18.55 -12.21 -1.18
N ALA A 153 18.18 -11.08 -0.56
CA ALA A 153 18.07 -9.80 -1.24
C ALA A 153 19.42 -9.28 -1.72
N HIS A 154 20.50 -9.42 -0.94
CA HIS A 154 21.85 -9.07 -1.42
C HIS A 154 22.28 -9.94 -2.61
N ARG A 155 22.03 -11.26 -2.57
CA ARG A 155 22.30 -12.15 -3.71
C ARG A 155 21.47 -11.78 -4.94
N ALA A 156 20.21 -11.39 -4.75
CA ALA A 156 19.36 -10.92 -5.84
C ALA A 156 19.90 -9.61 -6.45
N ALA A 157 20.40 -8.69 -5.63
CA ALA A 157 21.04 -7.46 -6.09
C ALA A 157 22.36 -7.73 -6.85
N GLU A 158 23.13 -8.74 -6.44
CA GLU A 158 24.32 -9.18 -7.18
C GLU A 158 23.96 -9.83 -8.53
N ALA A 159 22.88 -10.62 -8.57
CA ALA A 159 22.43 -11.30 -9.78
C ALA A 159 21.78 -10.36 -10.80
N LEU A 160 21.09 -9.31 -10.33
CA LEU A 160 20.46 -8.28 -11.16
C LEU A 160 20.87 -6.88 -10.68
N PRO A 161 22.08 -6.41 -11.03
CA PRO A 161 22.63 -5.16 -10.51
C PRO A 161 21.84 -3.91 -10.85
N GLU A 162 21.05 -3.91 -11.93
CA GLU A 162 20.23 -2.76 -12.34
C GLU A 162 18.83 -2.74 -11.68
N ASP A 163 18.41 -3.85 -11.05
CA ASP A 163 17.07 -3.99 -10.50
C ASP A 163 16.96 -3.30 -9.12
N PRO A 164 16.05 -2.33 -8.92
CA PRO A 164 15.84 -1.69 -7.63
C PRO A 164 15.06 -2.57 -6.62
N THR A 165 14.37 -3.62 -7.07
CA THR A 165 13.44 -4.43 -6.24
C THR A 165 14.12 -5.12 -5.05
N PRO A 166 15.35 -5.67 -5.16
CA PRO A 166 16.08 -6.16 -3.98
C PRO A 166 16.32 -5.09 -2.92
N TRP A 167 16.52 -3.84 -3.35
CA TRP A 167 16.77 -2.71 -2.44
C TRP A 167 15.48 -2.22 -1.77
N THR A 168 14.32 -2.31 -2.43
CA THR A 168 13.02 -2.08 -1.76
C THR A 168 12.73 -3.16 -0.70
N THR A 169 13.11 -4.41 -0.98
CA THR A 169 13.06 -5.53 0.00
C THR A 169 13.95 -5.20 1.21
N LEU A 170 15.20 -4.78 0.97
CA LEU A 170 16.16 -4.40 2.02
C LEU A 170 15.67 -3.19 2.84
N ALA A 171 15.10 -2.17 2.21
CA ALA A 171 14.53 -1.01 2.89
C ALA A 171 13.37 -1.42 3.82
N THR A 172 12.53 -2.35 3.37
CA THR A 172 11.40 -2.85 4.16
C THR A 172 11.87 -3.65 5.39
N LEU A 173 12.85 -4.55 5.22
CA LEU A 173 13.38 -5.35 6.34
C LEU A 173 14.23 -4.54 7.30
N ALA A 174 14.80 -3.40 6.89
CA ALA A 174 15.63 -2.54 7.75
C ALA A 174 14.86 -2.12 9.01
N ARG A 175 13.56 -1.91 8.86
CA ARG A 175 12.62 -1.62 9.92
C ARG A 175 12.42 -2.80 10.88
N GLY A 176 12.27 -4.01 10.34
CA GLY A 176 12.10 -5.23 11.13
C GLY A 176 13.38 -5.67 11.84
N LEU A 177 14.54 -5.51 11.21
CA LEU A 177 15.86 -5.79 11.76
C LEU A 177 16.47 -4.61 12.52
N SER A 178 15.74 -3.50 12.67
CA SER A 178 16.17 -2.38 13.51
C SER A 178 17.54 -1.80 13.09
N TYR A 179 17.72 -1.54 11.79
CA TYR A 179 18.93 -0.89 11.28
C TYR A 179 19.09 0.52 11.88
N ASP A 180 20.34 0.91 12.11
CA ASP A 180 20.68 2.32 12.35
C ASP A 180 20.56 3.16 11.07
N HIS A 181 20.56 4.48 11.23
CA HIS A 181 20.37 5.44 10.14
C HIS A 181 21.45 5.32 9.07
N ASP A 182 22.71 5.09 9.44
CA ASP A 182 23.81 4.96 8.49
C ASP A 182 23.66 3.70 7.62
N ARG A 183 23.27 2.58 8.24
CA ARG A 183 23.03 1.33 7.53
C ARG A 183 21.81 1.41 6.63
N PHE A 184 20.74 2.07 7.07
CA PHE A 184 19.58 2.35 6.21
C PHE A 184 19.96 3.28 5.05
N GLY A 185 20.75 4.32 5.31
CA GLY A 185 21.25 5.25 4.30
C GLY A 185 21.93 4.54 3.14
N ARG A 186 22.82 3.57 3.42
CA ARG A 186 23.47 2.77 2.36
C ARG A 186 22.49 1.98 1.49
N VAL A 187 21.44 1.42 2.08
CA VAL A 187 20.39 0.72 1.31
C VAL A 187 19.58 1.70 0.47
N TRP A 188 19.27 2.86 1.06
CA TRP A 188 18.54 3.93 0.39
C TRP A 188 19.31 4.50 -0.80
N ASP A 189 20.61 4.73 -0.66
CA ASP A 189 21.48 5.22 -1.73
C ASP A 189 21.51 4.25 -2.93
N GLU A 190 21.59 2.94 -2.67
CA GLU A 190 21.54 1.91 -3.72
C GLU A 190 20.19 1.88 -4.45
N LEU A 191 19.08 2.04 -3.72
CA LEU A 191 17.76 2.15 -4.33
C LEU A 191 17.67 3.40 -5.22
N CYS A 192 18.06 4.56 -4.69
CA CYS A 192 17.99 5.84 -5.40
C CYS A 192 18.97 5.92 -6.58
N ALA A 193 20.10 5.22 -6.54
CA ALA A 193 21.03 5.14 -7.66
C ALA A 193 20.41 4.47 -8.89
N ARG A 194 19.45 3.57 -8.70
CA ARG A 194 18.76 2.82 -9.78
C ARG A 194 17.45 3.47 -10.20
N GLU A 195 16.62 3.83 -9.21
CA GLU A 195 15.30 4.41 -9.45
C GLU A 195 15.00 5.49 -8.39
N PRO A 196 15.46 6.74 -8.61
CA PRO A 196 15.33 7.84 -7.65
C PRO A 196 13.90 8.15 -7.23
N HIS A 197 12.91 7.79 -8.04
CA HIS A 197 11.50 8.09 -7.77
C HIS A 197 10.67 6.83 -7.52
N HIS A 198 11.32 5.72 -7.12
CA HIS A 198 10.66 4.44 -6.89
C HIS A 198 9.55 4.58 -5.82
N ARG A 199 8.29 4.59 -6.26
CA ARG A 199 7.14 4.92 -5.39
C ARG A 199 7.02 3.98 -4.20
N HIS A 200 7.09 2.66 -4.42
CA HIS A 200 7.02 1.69 -3.32
C HIS A 200 8.16 1.85 -2.31
N GLY A 201 9.40 1.95 -2.79
CA GLY A 201 10.57 2.19 -1.95
C GLY A 201 10.45 3.46 -1.11
N HIS A 202 9.91 4.54 -1.67
CA HIS A 202 9.65 5.77 -0.91
C HIS A 202 8.60 5.58 0.19
N VAL A 203 7.55 4.81 -0.06
CA VAL A 203 6.57 4.45 0.98
C VAL A 203 7.23 3.63 2.09
N GLN A 204 8.11 2.67 1.75
CA GLN A 204 8.82 1.87 2.76
C GLN A 204 9.86 2.69 3.54
N ALA A 205 10.51 3.65 2.90
CA ALA A 205 11.41 4.59 3.58
C ALA A 205 10.64 5.54 4.53
N LEU A 206 9.50 6.07 4.11
CA LEU A 206 8.62 6.84 4.98
C LEU A 206 8.27 6.04 6.25
N GLN A 207 7.88 4.78 6.06
CA GLN A 207 7.59 3.85 7.14
C GLN A 207 8.77 3.57 8.08
N TYR A 208 10.00 3.55 7.58
CA TYR A 208 11.20 3.45 8.40
C TYR A 208 11.36 4.68 9.31
N TRP A 209 11.12 5.87 8.77
CA TRP A 209 11.24 7.15 9.48
C TRP A 209 10.07 7.44 10.44
N CYS A 210 8.97 6.70 10.39
CA CYS A 210 7.89 6.83 11.37
C CYS A 210 8.41 6.65 12.82
N ARG A 211 7.82 7.38 13.77
CA ARG A 211 8.16 7.33 15.20
C ARG A 211 8.08 5.94 15.81
N LYS A 212 7.10 5.13 15.40
CA LYS A 212 6.90 3.74 15.87
C LYS A 212 8.00 2.77 15.44
N TRP A 213 8.96 3.24 14.63
CA TRP A 213 10.04 2.45 14.07
C TRP A 213 11.41 3.06 14.39
N ARG A 214 12.07 3.71 13.42
CA ARG A 214 13.46 4.16 13.54
C ARG A 214 13.63 5.66 13.43
N GLY A 215 12.54 6.43 13.31
CA GLY A 215 12.61 7.88 13.23
C GLY A 215 11.73 8.60 14.24
N SER A 216 11.19 9.73 13.81
CA SER A 216 10.38 10.66 14.59
C SER A 216 9.37 11.33 13.65
N HIS A 217 8.39 12.07 14.18
CA HIS A 217 7.51 12.87 13.33
C HIS A 217 8.29 13.86 12.46
N GLU A 218 9.32 14.50 13.03
CA GLU A 218 10.18 15.45 12.32
C GLU A 218 10.91 14.77 11.15
N LEU A 219 11.58 13.63 11.40
CA LEU A 219 12.30 12.90 10.35
C LEU A 219 11.37 12.37 9.25
N MET A 220 10.20 11.87 9.64
CA MET A 220 9.19 11.37 8.71
C MET A 220 8.64 12.50 7.83
N CYS A 221 8.25 13.63 8.42
CA CYS A 221 7.70 14.77 7.70
C CYS A 221 8.76 15.45 6.82
N ASP A 222 10.00 15.58 7.28
CA ASP A 222 11.12 16.09 6.47
C ASP A 222 11.37 15.20 5.25
N PHE A 223 11.48 13.88 5.46
CA PHE A 223 11.65 12.92 4.36
C PHE A 223 10.50 13.04 3.34
N ALA A 224 9.25 13.05 3.80
CA ALA A 224 8.08 13.15 2.94
C ALA A 224 8.07 14.44 2.12
N THR A 225 8.41 15.57 2.77
CA THR A 225 8.47 16.89 2.14
C THR A 225 9.58 16.96 1.10
N ARG A 226 10.80 16.48 1.42
CA ARG A 226 11.91 16.44 0.47
C ARG A 226 11.61 15.56 -0.73
N ALA A 227 10.99 14.40 -0.52
CA ALA A 227 10.60 13.51 -1.60
C ALA A 227 9.55 14.14 -2.53
N ALA A 228 8.51 14.77 -1.98
CA ALA A 228 7.50 15.47 -2.76
C ALA A 228 8.08 16.66 -3.56
N ASN A 229 9.05 17.38 -2.99
CA ASN A 229 9.75 18.46 -3.68
C ASN A 229 10.67 17.97 -4.80
N ALA A 230 11.25 16.77 -4.65
CA ALA A 230 12.15 16.19 -5.65
C ALA A 230 11.39 15.69 -6.90
N SER A 231 10.19 15.14 -6.71
CA SER A 231 9.36 14.70 -7.84
C SER A 231 7.88 14.82 -7.53
N PRO A 232 7.09 15.43 -8.43
CA PRO A 232 5.65 15.48 -8.25
C PRO A 232 4.97 14.10 -8.40
N ALA A 233 5.70 13.06 -8.83
CA ALA A 233 5.23 11.67 -8.72
C ALA A 233 5.19 11.15 -7.27
N LEU A 234 5.76 11.90 -6.31
CA LEU A 234 5.83 11.58 -4.89
C LEU A 234 5.02 12.55 -4.03
N ALA A 235 4.22 13.42 -4.65
CA ALA A 235 3.43 14.46 -4.00
C ALA A 235 2.42 13.95 -2.96
N ALA A 236 2.05 12.66 -2.99
CA ALA A 236 1.17 12.06 -2.00
C ALA A 236 1.87 11.63 -0.69
N LEU A 237 3.21 11.55 -0.65
CA LEU A 237 3.94 11.12 0.55
C LEU A 237 3.69 12.00 1.78
N PRO A 238 3.65 13.34 1.68
CA PRO A 238 3.32 14.18 2.83
C PRO A 238 1.94 13.92 3.43
N ILE A 239 0.96 13.59 2.58
CA ILE A 239 -0.38 13.20 3.03
C ILE A 239 -0.32 11.84 3.74
N LEU A 240 0.44 10.88 3.21
CA LEU A 240 0.67 9.60 3.87
C LEU A 240 1.38 9.77 5.22
N ALA A 241 2.35 10.69 5.32
CA ALA A 241 3.02 11.04 6.57
C ALA A 241 2.04 11.61 7.61
N ALA A 242 1.12 12.48 7.18
CA ALA A 242 0.05 13.00 8.03
C ALA A 242 -0.87 11.88 8.53
N LEU A 243 -1.21 10.91 7.67
CA LEU A 243 -2.02 9.76 8.04
C LEU A 243 -1.31 8.85 9.07
N GLU A 244 0.01 8.69 8.97
CA GLU A 244 0.82 7.94 9.94
C GLU A 244 0.98 8.65 11.30
N GLY A 245 0.99 9.98 11.31
CA GLY A 245 1.20 10.78 12.51
C GLY A 245 -0.08 11.23 13.23
N VAL A 246 -1.26 11.03 12.63
CA VAL A 246 -2.52 11.63 13.12
C VAL A 246 -2.91 11.20 14.53
N GLU A 247 -2.62 9.95 14.93
CA GLU A 247 -2.92 9.46 16.28
C GLU A 247 -2.17 10.25 17.35
N ASP A 248 -0.95 10.68 17.05
CA ASP A 248 -0.06 11.40 17.95
C ASP A 248 -0.25 12.92 17.87
N ASP A 249 -0.48 13.47 16.67
CA ASP A 249 -0.76 14.89 16.44
C ASP A 249 -1.82 15.11 15.35
N PRO A 250 -3.11 15.24 15.74
CA PRO A 250 -4.18 15.52 14.79
C PRO A 250 -4.01 16.83 14.01
N LYS A 251 -3.20 17.78 14.48
CA LYS A 251 -2.99 19.08 13.81
C LYS A 251 -2.15 18.94 12.54
N VAL A 252 -1.46 17.80 12.34
CA VAL A 252 -0.64 17.53 11.15
C VAL A 252 -1.42 17.72 9.84
N TRP A 253 -2.71 17.42 9.82
CA TRP A 253 -3.60 17.63 8.67
C TRP A 253 -3.75 19.09 8.24
N ARG A 254 -3.54 20.04 9.17
CA ARG A 254 -3.63 21.48 8.91
C ARG A 254 -2.28 22.13 8.60
N SER A 255 -1.21 21.33 8.54
CA SER A 255 0.14 21.82 8.28
C SER A 255 0.30 22.36 6.85
N PRO A 256 1.27 23.28 6.63
CA PRO A 256 1.66 23.68 5.28
C PRO A 256 2.05 22.49 4.40
N MET A 257 2.76 21.52 4.98
CA MET A 257 3.16 20.27 4.30
C MET A 257 2.00 19.56 3.59
N VAL A 258 0.85 19.37 4.26
CA VAL A 258 -0.32 18.72 3.66
C VAL A 258 -0.99 19.62 2.62
N ARG A 259 -1.02 20.92 2.86
CA ARG A 259 -1.60 21.91 1.94
C ARG A 259 -0.81 21.99 0.63
N ASP A 260 0.50 22.13 0.73
CA ASP A 260 1.42 22.23 -0.41
C ASP A 260 1.38 20.92 -1.22
N ALA A 261 1.29 19.77 -0.55
CA ALA A 261 1.07 18.49 -1.21
C ALA A 261 -0.24 18.43 -2.00
N LEU A 262 -1.35 18.91 -1.43
CA LEU A 262 -2.63 19.02 -2.15
C LEU A 262 -2.55 19.95 -3.36
N ASP A 263 -1.86 21.10 -3.23
CA ASP A 263 -1.72 22.08 -4.30
C ASP A 263 -0.94 21.53 -5.51
N VAL A 264 -0.02 20.58 -5.28
CA VAL A 264 0.67 19.84 -6.35
C VAL A 264 -0.16 18.65 -6.86
N LEU A 265 -0.80 17.92 -5.96
CA LEU A 265 -1.45 16.65 -6.27
C LEU A 265 -2.77 16.82 -7.03
N LEU A 266 -3.62 17.78 -6.64
CA LEU A 266 -4.94 17.96 -7.24
C LEU A 266 -4.88 18.32 -8.73
N PRO A 267 -4.02 19.25 -9.22
CA PRO A 267 -3.89 19.52 -10.65
C PRO A 267 -3.43 18.31 -11.46
N ARG A 268 -2.55 17.46 -10.88
CA ARG A 268 -2.11 16.22 -11.54
C ARG A 268 -3.22 15.17 -11.63
N LEU A 269 -4.12 15.16 -10.65
CA LEU A 269 -5.27 14.27 -10.61
C LEU A 269 -6.46 14.78 -11.45
N ALA A 270 -6.41 16.01 -11.98
CA ALA A 270 -7.49 16.66 -12.72
C ALA A 270 -7.69 16.14 -14.17
N GLY A 271 -6.81 15.25 -14.67
CA GLY A 271 -6.99 14.53 -15.95
C GLY A 271 -7.64 13.15 -15.80
N GLU A 272 -7.62 12.34 -16.86
CA GLU A 272 -7.97 10.90 -16.78
C GLU A 272 -7.01 10.21 -15.78
N GLY A 273 -7.54 9.62 -14.70
CA GLY A 273 -6.68 9.36 -13.54
C GLY A 273 -7.22 8.37 -12.51
N ALA A 274 -7.88 7.30 -12.96
CA ALA A 274 -8.10 6.09 -12.17
C ALA A 274 -7.51 4.83 -12.86
N ALA A 275 -6.73 5.02 -13.93
CA ALA A 275 -6.23 3.93 -14.77
C ALA A 275 -5.30 2.99 -13.99
N THR A 276 -4.35 3.55 -13.25
CA THR A 276 -3.39 2.78 -12.47
C THR A 276 -3.76 2.73 -10.99
N LYS A 277 -3.33 1.66 -10.29
CA LYS A 277 -3.50 1.55 -8.84
C LYS A 277 -2.81 2.71 -8.10
N ALA A 278 -1.67 3.16 -8.57
CA ALA A 278 -0.94 4.30 -8.02
C ALA A 278 -1.78 5.58 -8.03
N GLN A 279 -2.41 5.90 -9.17
CA GLN A 279 -3.30 7.07 -9.29
C GLN A 279 -4.53 6.95 -8.38
N ARG A 280 -5.11 5.74 -8.25
CA ARG A 280 -6.26 5.51 -7.36
C ARG A 280 -5.88 5.70 -5.89
N SER A 281 -4.71 5.22 -5.47
CA SER A 281 -4.17 5.47 -4.13
C SER A 281 -3.89 6.96 -3.88
N ASP A 282 -3.26 7.65 -4.83
CA ASP A 282 -2.99 9.09 -4.71
C ASP A 282 -4.30 9.89 -4.57
N ARG A 283 -5.34 9.50 -5.33
CA ARG A 283 -6.67 10.12 -5.24
C ARG A 283 -7.35 9.86 -3.91
N GLY A 284 -7.27 8.65 -3.38
CA GLY A 284 -7.82 8.36 -2.06
C GLY A 284 -7.08 9.07 -0.93
N LEU A 285 -5.76 9.23 -1.02
CA LEU A 285 -4.99 10.07 -0.10
C LEU A 285 -5.42 11.55 -0.22
N ALA A 286 -5.58 12.07 -1.43
CA ALA A 286 -6.10 13.43 -1.64
C ALA A 286 -7.49 13.60 -1.01
N ILE A 287 -8.38 12.63 -1.18
CA ILE A 287 -9.70 12.61 -0.52
C ILE A 287 -9.56 12.67 0.99
N ALA A 288 -8.69 11.86 1.60
CA ALA A 288 -8.47 11.88 3.04
C ALA A 288 -8.02 13.27 3.53
N ALA A 289 -7.07 13.89 2.84
CA ALA A 289 -6.60 15.24 3.16
C ALA A 289 -7.70 16.31 2.99
N LEU A 290 -8.49 16.25 1.92
CA LEU A 290 -9.60 17.16 1.67
C LEU A 290 -10.69 17.03 2.74
N MET A 291 -11.02 15.81 3.16
CA MET A 291 -11.97 15.54 4.24
C MET A 291 -11.50 16.15 5.57
N MET A 292 -10.22 15.99 5.91
CA MET A 292 -9.66 16.58 7.13
C MET A 292 -9.54 18.12 7.08
N ALA A 293 -9.49 18.69 5.88
CA ALA A 293 -9.54 20.13 5.63
C ALA A 293 -10.98 20.67 5.47
N GLU A 294 -12.02 19.84 5.65
CA GLU A 294 -13.43 20.19 5.46
C GLU A 294 -13.78 20.70 4.04
N ARG A 295 -12.93 20.39 3.05
CA ARG A 295 -13.09 20.73 1.62
C ARG A 295 -13.97 19.70 0.91
N HIS A 296 -15.19 19.52 1.42
CA HIS A 296 -16.08 18.43 1.05
C HIS A 296 -16.50 18.43 -0.43
N ASP A 297 -16.74 19.61 -1.03
CA ASP A 297 -17.10 19.73 -2.46
C ASP A 297 -16.01 19.11 -3.35
N GLU A 298 -14.75 19.44 -3.07
CA GLU A 298 -13.59 18.91 -3.81
C GLU A 298 -13.38 17.42 -3.56
N ALA A 299 -13.65 16.94 -2.33
CA ALA A 299 -13.60 15.51 -2.04
C ALA A 299 -14.64 14.73 -2.86
N VAL A 300 -15.85 15.27 -3.03
CA VAL A 300 -16.87 14.70 -3.91
C VAL A 300 -16.40 14.69 -5.37
N ASP A 301 -15.76 15.76 -5.84
CA ASP A 301 -15.19 15.79 -7.20
C ASP A 301 -14.16 14.67 -7.41
N GLN A 302 -13.29 14.43 -6.43
CA GLN A 302 -12.34 13.32 -6.47
C GLN A 302 -13.05 11.96 -6.47
N PHE A 303 -14.10 11.77 -5.67
CA PHE A 303 -14.89 10.53 -5.67
C PHE A 303 -15.57 10.27 -7.02
N ARG A 304 -16.04 11.30 -7.74
CA ARG A 304 -16.63 11.13 -9.09
C ARG A 304 -15.64 10.50 -10.05
N VAL A 305 -14.39 10.97 -10.05
CA VAL A 305 -13.34 10.46 -10.95
C VAL A 305 -12.84 9.09 -10.49
N LEU A 306 -12.78 8.85 -9.18
CA LEU A 306 -12.35 7.57 -8.64
C LEU A 306 -13.35 6.44 -8.95
N GLY A 307 -14.63 6.77 -9.04
CA GLY A 307 -15.70 5.83 -9.33
C GLY A 307 -15.83 4.75 -8.25
N PRO A 308 -15.95 3.46 -8.61
CA PRO A 308 -16.25 2.38 -7.67
C PRO A 308 -15.02 1.83 -6.92
N HIS A 309 -13.83 2.36 -7.17
CA HIS A 309 -12.59 1.66 -6.83
C HIS A 309 -12.06 1.98 -5.41
N ALA A 310 -12.29 1.05 -4.49
CA ALA A 310 -11.77 1.05 -3.11
C ALA A 310 -10.50 0.20 -2.93
N ASP A 311 -9.74 -0.02 -4.00
CA ASP A 311 -8.54 -0.88 -4.03
C ASP A 311 -7.22 -0.13 -3.74
N GLY A 312 -7.29 1.18 -3.53
CA GLY A 312 -6.16 2.05 -3.20
C GLY A 312 -6.08 2.46 -1.74
N GLU A 313 -5.09 3.30 -1.43
CA GLU A 313 -5.01 4.04 -0.18
C GLU A 313 -6.16 5.05 -0.05
N PRO A 314 -6.62 5.39 1.17
CA PRO A 314 -6.23 4.79 2.45
C PRO A 314 -6.98 3.50 2.79
N TRP A 315 -7.97 3.10 1.97
CA TRP A 315 -8.93 2.07 2.34
C TRP A 315 -8.30 0.70 2.57
N GLN A 316 -7.33 0.30 1.76
CA GLN A 316 -6.70 -1.02 1.87
C GLN A 316 -5.91 -1.22 3.17
N ASN A 317 -5.20 -0.19 3.64
CA ASN A 317 -4.23 -0.35 4.72
C ASN A 317 -4.63 0.33 6.04
N TYR A 318 -5.58 1.27 6.01
CA TYR A 318 -6.00 2.03 7.19
C TYR A 318 -7.42 1.73 7.65
N PHE A 319 -8.15 0.87 6.92
CA PHE A 319 -9.48 0.42 7.31
C PHE A 319 -9.53 -1.10 7.40
N PRO A 320 -10.07 -1.68 8.49
CA PRO A 320 -10.26 -3.14 8.58
C PRO A 320 -11.12 -3.69 7.43
N ASN A 321 -12.08 -2.89 6.98
CA ASN A 321 -12.89 -3.16 5.82
C ASN A 321 -12.76 -2.02 4.81
N PRO A 322 -12.02 -2.21 3.70
CA PRO A 322 -11.79 -1.17 2.70
C PRO A 322 -13.09 -0.64 2.07
N ARG A 323 -14.04 -1.53 1.77
CA ARG A 323 -15.33 -1.15 1.17
C ARG A 323 -16.13 -0.28 2.13
N LEU A 324 -16.23 -0.69 3.39
CA LEU A 324 -16.98 0.05 4.38
C LEU A 324 -16.36 1.43 4.64
N GLY A 325 -15.03 1.50 4.77
CA GLY A 325 -14.30 2.76 4.88
C GLY A 325 -14.61 3.71 3.73
N PHE A 326 -14.52 3.20 2.49
CA PHE A 326 -14.87 3.96 1.29
C PHE A 326 -16.30 4.52 1.35
N LEU A 327 -17.28 3.65 1.65
CA LEU A 327 -18.70 4.01 1.69
C LEU A 327 -18.99 5.06 2.77
N GLN A 328 -18.36 4.95 3.94
CA GLN A 328 -18.52 5.93 5.01
C GLN A 328 -17.93 7.29 4.60
N THR A 329 -16.71 7.30 4.06
CA THR A 329 -16.06 8.56 3.65
C THR A 329 -16.85 9.30 2.56
N ARG A 330 -17.39 8.60 1.55
CA ARG A 330 -18.21 9.25 0.51
C ARG A 330 -19.50 9.86 1.07
N ILE A 331 -20.11 9.21 2.06
CA ILE A 331 -21.37 9.68 2.67
C ILE A 331 -21.10 10.95 3.48
N GLU A 332 -20.03 10.96 4.27
CA GLU A 332 -19.64 12.16 5.02
C GLU A 332 -19.23 13.30 4.08
N ALA A 333 -18.52 13.01 2.98
CA ALA A 333 -18.24 13.99 1.94
C ALA A 333 -19.52 14.62 1.38
N CYS A 334 -20.51 13.81 1.00
CA CYS A 334 -21.79 14.32 0.46
C CYS A 334 -22.59 15.13 1.50
N LYS A 335 -22.54 14.79 2.79
CA LYS A 335 -23.23 15.56 3.85
C LYS A 335 -22.62 16.94 4.06
N GLY A 336 -21.29 17.04 3.99
CA GLY A 336 -20.56 18.29 4.15
C GLY A 336 -20.51 19.14 2.88
N ALA A 337 -20.74 18.53 1.71
CA ALA A 337 -20.77 19.19 0.42
C ALA A 337 -22.06 20.01 0.22
N ARG A 338 -22.00 20.95 -0.73
CA ARG A 338 -23.16 21.67 -1.20
C ARG A 338 -24.19 20.69 -1.76
N LYS A 339 -25.47 20.92 -1.42
CA LYS A 339 -26.55 20.09 -1.97
C LYS A 339 -26.62 20.29 -3.49
N PRO A 340 -26.71 19.20 -4.27
CA PRO A 340 -26.91 19.27 -5.71
C PRO A 340 -28.28 19.90 -5.97
N SER A 341 -28.32 20.77 -6.98
CA SER A 341 -29.52 21.51 -7.43
C SER A 341 -30.64 20.60 -7.88
#